data_AF-A0A8T7C4J8-F1
#
_entry.id   AF-A0A8T7C4J8-F1
#
_cell.length_a   1.000
_cell.length_b   1.000
_cell.length_c   1.000
_cell.angle_alpha   90.00
_cell.angle_beta   90.00
_cell.angle_gamma   90.00
#
_symmetry.space_group_name_H-M   'P 1'
#
loop_
_entity.id
_entity.type
_entity.pdbx_description
1 polymer ?
#
loop_
_entity_poly.entity_id
_entity_poly.type
_entity_poly.pdbx_seq_one_letter_code
_entity_poly.pdbx_strand_id
1 'polypeptide(L)'
;MDNISRQLIEMLTFPRLKAIEALDLGVCPHGGVFHARDQGCQTCIAMFECSWLKSHEPFVDLASQSRPELVASLRLAIDFLVSQNHRKNSAIKSCVCESCRWIENANRLIREAEGRSEVAK
;
A
#
# COMPACT_ATOMS: atom_id res chain seq x y z
N MET A 1 -9.82 -17.24 7.42
CA MET A 1 -8.74 -16.53 6.70
C MET A 1 -7.50 -17.40 6.71
N ASP A 2 -6.87 -17.62 5.56
CA ASP A 2 -5.63 -18.40 5.44
C ASP A 2 -4.38 -17.58 5.78
N ASN A 3 -3.25 -18.27 6.01
CA ASN A 3 -1.99 -17.63 6.42
C ASN A 3 -1.47 -16.59 5.41
N ILE A 4 -1.61 -16.83 4.11
CA ILE A 4 -1.15 -15.90 3.07
C ILE A 4 -2.00 -14.64 3.07
N SER A 5 -3.33 -14.77 3.15
CA SER A 5 -4.23 -13.61 3.23
C SER A 5 -3.94 -12.75 4.46
N ARG A 6 -3.65 -13.38 5.61
CA ARG A 6 -3.22 -12.65 6.82
C ARG A 6 -1.92 -11.87 6.58
N GLN A 7 -0.90 -12.50 6.00
CA GLN A 7 0.37 -11.83 5.70
C GLN A 7 0.20 -10.68 4.70
N LEU A 8 -0.68 -10.82 3.71
CA LEU A 8 -1.00 -9.74 2.77
C LEU A 8 -1.61 -8.53 3.48
N ILE A 9 -2.52 -8.75 4.42
CA ILE A 9 -3.12 -7.69 5.24
C ILE A 9 -2.06 -7.02 6.13
N GLU A 10 -1.24 -7.81 6.83
CA GLU A 10 -0.18 -7.29 7.70
C GLU A 10 0.79 -6.40 6.90
N MET A 11 1.14 -6.82 5.68
CA MET A 11 2.02 -6.07 4.79
C MET A 11 1.47 -4.69 4.41
N LEU A 12 0.15 -4.50 4.33
CA LEU A 12 -0.48 -3.21 4.02
C LEU A 12 -0.35 -2.16 5.14
N THR A 13 0.11 -2.56 6.33
CA THR A 13 0.34 -1.63 7.46
C THR A 13 1.40 -0.58 7.14
N PHE A 14 2.54 -1.01 6.58
CA PHE A 14 3.65 -0.12 6.27
C PHE A 14 3.31 0.99 5.25
N PRO A 15 2.78 0.67 4.04
CA PRO A 15 2.41 1.70 3.07
C PRO A 15 1.33 2.64 3.63
N ARG A 16 0.50 2.17 4.57
CA ARG A 16 -0.46 3.02 5.26
C ARG A 16 0.19 4.06 6.15
N LEU A 17 1.18 3.67 6.95
CA LEU A 17 1.96 4.61 7.73
C LEU A 17 2.68 5.62 6.83
N LYS A 18 3.21 5.17 5.68
CA LYS A 18 3.84 6.06 4.70
C LYS A 18 2.87 7.02 4.02
N ALA A 19 1.65 6.60 3.72
CA ALA A 19 0.61 7.50 3.22
C ALA A 19 0.23 8.55 4.26
N ILE A 20 0.13 8.15 5.53
CA ILE A 20 -0.12 9.07 6.65
C ILE A 20 1.05 10.04 6.86
N GLU A 21 2.31 9.61 6.72
CA GLU A 21 3.48 10.50 6.80
C GLU A 21 3.56 11.47 5.62
N ALA A 22 3.21 11.01 4.41
CA ALA A 22 3.25 11.82 3.19
C ALA A 22 2.13 12.86 3.16
N LEU A 23 0.99 12.54 3.77
CA LEU A 23 -0.06 13.50 4.06
C LEU A 23 0.34 14.26 5.32
N ASP A 24 0.69 15.54 5.19
CA ASP A 24 0.80 16.38 6.38
C ASP A 24 -0.61 16.56 6.99
N LEU A 25 -1.02 15.59 7.82
CA LEU A 25 -2.36 15.55 8.41
C LEU A 25 -2.58 16.73 9.37
N GLY A 26 -1.52 17.40 9.83
CA GLY A 26 -1.62 18.66 10.56
C GLY A 26 -2.11 19.81 9.69
N VAL A 27 -1.93 19.72 8.36
CA VAL A 27 -2.37 20.72 7.37
C VAL A 27 -3.61 20.24 6.60
N CYS A 28 -3.98 18.96 6.70
CA CYS A 28 -5.19 18.43 6.09
C CYS A 28 -6.44 19.03 6.76
N PRO A 29 -7.33 19.73 6.04
CA PRO A 29 -8.54 20.34 6.63
C PRO A 29 -9.53 19.29 7.17
N HIS A 30 -9.38 18.03 6.77
CA HIS A 30 -10.23 16.91 7.17
C HIS A 30 -9.49 15.89 8.05
N GLY A 31 -8.22 16.14 8.41
CA GLY A 31 -7.44 15.22 9.24
C GLY A 31 -7.32 13.79 8.71
N GLY A 32 -7.43 13.60 7.39
CA GLY A 32 -7.41 12.28 6.76
C GLY A 32 -8.71 11.47 6.91
N VAL A 33 -9.79 12.08 7.40
CA VAL A 33 -11.11 11.45 7.54
C VAL A 33 -11.89 11.61 6.24
N PHE A 34 -12.48 10.51 5.75
CA PHE A 34 -13.33 10.50 4.57
C PHE A 34 -14.79 10.27 4.94
N HIS A 35 -15.70 10.94 4.25
CA HIS A 35 -17.11 10.59 4.35
C HIS A 35 -17.38 9.29 3.59
N ALA A 36 -18.31 8.46 4.08
CA ALA A 36 -18.60 7.13 3.52
C ALA A 36 -19.02 7.14 2.03
N ARG A 37 -19.44 8.29 1.51
CA ARG A 37 -19.84 8.47 0.10
C ARG A 37 -18.78 9.12 -0.77
N ASP A 38 -17.70 9.61 -0.19
CA ASP A 38 -16.65 10.23 -0.98
C ASP A 38 -16.01 9.17 -1.87
N GLN A 39 -15.58 9.54 -3.07
CA GLN A 39 -14.71 8.69 -3.90
C GLN A 39 -13.23 9.02 -3.70
N GLY A 40 -12.94 10.22 -3.22
CA GLY A 40 -11.62 10.72 -2.82
C GLY A 40 -11.77 12.12 -2.24
N CYS A 41 -10.71 12.64 -1.60
CA CYS A 41 -10.73 14.01 -1.07
C CYS A 41 -10.82 15.00 -2.24
N GLN A 42 -11.84 15.87 -2.23
CA GLN A 42 -12.04 16.87 -3.28
C GLN A 42 -11.28 18.18 -3.04
N THR A 43 -10.59 18.29 -1.90
CA THR A 43 -10.02 19.56 -1.42
C THR A 43 -8.50 19.51 -1.28
N CYS A 44 -7.90 18.31 -1.16
CA CYS A 44 -6.47 18.16 -1.00
C CYS A 44 -5.78 18.01 -2.36
N ILE A 45 -4.63 18.67 -2.53
CA ILE A 45 -3.76 18.51 -3.71
C ILE A 45 -3.04 17.15 -3.73
N ALA A 46 -2.94 16.49 -2.57
CA ALA A 46 -2.29 15.19 -2.37
C ALA A 46 -3.21 14.05 -2.84
N MET A 47 -3.64 14.12 -4.11
CA MET A 47 -4.69 13.28 -4.70
C MET A 47 -4.40 11.78 -4.52
N PHE A 48 -3.17 11.36 -4.76
CA PHE A 48 -2.79 9.95 -4.79
C PHE A 48 -2.58 9.38 -3.39
N GLU A 49 -1.88 10.11 -2.51
CA GLU A 49 -1.71 9.77 -1.10
C GLU A 49 -3.07 9.70 -0.37
N CYS A 50 -3.95 10.69 -0.57
CA CYS A 50 -5.30 10.71 0.00
C CYS A 50 -6.16 9.57 -0.54
N SER A 51 -6.15 9.34 -1.86
CA SER A 51 -6.96 8.28 -2.49
C SER A 51 -6.54 6.90 -2.00
N TRP A 52 -5.23 6.66 -1.86
CA TRP A 52 -4.70 5.43 -1.30
C TRP A 52 -5.14 5.26 0.17
N LEU A 53 -4.97 6.30 1.01
CA LEU A 53 -5.33 6.23 2.43
C LEU A 53 -6.80 5.87 2.62
N LYS A 54 -7.69 6.50 1.83
CA LYS A 54 -9.12 6.21 1.82
C LYS A 54 -9.43 4.75 1.46
N SER A 55 -8.79 4.25 0.41
CA SER A 55 -9.05 2.90 -0.11
C SER A 55 -8.56 1.79 0.83
N HIS A 56 -7.71 2.14 1.80
CA HIS A 56 -7.14 1.23 2.79
C HIS A 56 -7.43 1.68 4.24
N GLU A 57 -8.49 2.45 4.46
CA GLU A 57 -8.99 2.77 5.79
C GLU A 57 -9.56 1.53 6.51
N PRO A 58 -9.62 1.52 7.86
CA PRO A 58 -10.07 0.35 8.62
C PRO A 58 -11.54 -0.02 8.36
N PHE A 59 -12.32 0.93 7.82
CA PHE A 59 -13.70 0.73 7.42
C PHE A 59 -13.83 -0.05 6.09
N VAL A 60 -12.74 -0.17 5.32
CA VAL A 60 -12.60 -1.20 4.29
C VAL A 60 -12.16 -2.47 5.02
N ASP A 61 -13.08 -3.40 5.19
CA ASP A 61 -12.79 -4.65 5.89
C ASP A 61 -11.83 -5.51 5.04
N LEU A 62 -10.51 -5.25 5.18
CA LEU A 62 -9.46 -6.03 4.54
C LEU A 62 -9.57 -7.52 4.88
N ALA A 63 -10.18 -7.87 6.03
CA ALA A 63 -10.40 -9.25 6.40
C ALA A 63 -11.52 -9.93 5.61
N SER A 64 -12.43 -9.15 5.01
CA SER A 64 -13.46 -9.62 4.09
C SER A 64 -12.99 -9.73 2.63
N GLN A 65 -11.85 -9.12 2.28
CA GLN A 65 -11.31 -9.13 0.92
C GLN A 65 -10.79 -10.52 0.55
N SER A 66 -11.01 -10.90 -0.71
CA SER A 66 -10.43 -12.09 -1.30
C SER A 66 -8.91 -11.93 -1.50
N ARG A 67 -8.19 -13.05 -1.57
CA ARG A 67 -6.73 -13.04 -1.82
C ARG A 67 -6.35 -12.23 -3.09
N PRO A 68 -7.04 -12.34 -4.24
CA PRO A 68 -6.74 -11.51 -5.40
C PRO A 68 -6.90 -10.00 -5.15
N GLU A 69 -7.90 -9.60 -4.37
CA GLU A 69 -8.12 -8.18 -3.99
C GLU A 69 -7.01 -7.67 -3.06
N LEU A 70 -6.57 -8.52 -2.12
CA LEU A 70 -5.43 -8.22 -1.25
C LEU A 70 -4.12 -8.11 -2.04
N VAL A 71 -3.91 -8.97 -3.04
CA VAL A 71 -2.77 -8.89 -3.95
C VAL A 71 -2.83 -7.60 -4.78
N ALA A 72 -3.99 -7.24 -5.33
CA ALA A 72 -4.18 -6.00 -6.07
C ALA A 72 -3.89 -4.76 -5.19
N SER A 73 -4.39 -4.77 -3.96
CA SER A 73 -4.11 -3.76 -2.93
C SER A 73 -2.60 -3.61 -2.67
N LEU A 74 -1.90 -4.73 -2.55
CA LEU A 74 -0.46 -4.72 -2.30
C LEU A 74 0.35 -4.24 -3.50
N ARG A 75 -0.11 -4.50 -4.73
CA ARG A 75 0.47 -3.93 -5.97
C ARG A 75 0.32 -2.41 -6.01
N LEU A 76 -0.88 -1.89 -5.69
CA LEU A 76 -1.11 -0.44 -5.60
C LEU A 76 -0.23 0.22 -4.52
N ALA A 77 -0.02 -0.47 -3.40
CA ALA A 77 0.89 -0.01 -2.36
C ALA A 77 2.36 0.02 -2.81
N ILE A 78 2.79 -0.93 -3.64
CA ILE A 78 4.12 -0.90 -4.26
C ILE A 78 4.24 0.33 -5.17
N ASP A 79 3.29 0.53 -6.08
CA ASP A 79 3.29 1.70 -6.98
C ASP A 79 3.32 3.01 -6.18
N PHE A 80 2.57 3.05 -5.07
CA PHE A 80 2.61 4.15 -4.13
C PHE A 80 4.02 4.44 -3.61
N LEU A 81 4.65 3.46 -2.97
CA LEU A 81 5.98 3.63 -2.38
C LEU A 81 7.07 3.91 -3.43
N VAL A 82 6.96 3.31 -4.61
CA VAL A 82 7.87 3.57 -5.74
C VAL A 82 7.77 5.04 -6.15
N SER A 83 6.57 5.59 -6.30
CA SER A 83 6.36 7.01 -6.64
C SER A 83 6.96 7.97 -5.61
N GLN A 84 6.88 7.63 -4.32
CA GLN A 84 7.45 8.42 -3.23
C GLN A 84 8.99 8.34 -3.21
N ASN A 85 9.56 7.18 -3.53
CA ASN A 85 11.01 6.98 -3.53
C ASN A 85 11.70 7.54 -4.78
N HIS A 86 11.06 7.52 -5.96
CA HIS A 86 11.62 8.15 -7.17
C HIS A 86 11.86 9.65 -7.01
N ARG A 87 11.07 10.33 -6.18
CA ARG A 87 11.33 11.74 -5.81
C ARG A 87 12.61 11.92 -5.00
N LYS A 88 13.08 10.88 -4.30
CA LYS A 88 14.20 10.94 -3.34
C LYS A 88 15.45 10.21 -3.79
N ASN A 89 15.38 9.26 -4.72
CA ASN A 89 16.54 8.44 -5.08
C ASN A 89 16.45 7.91 -6.52
N SER A 90 17.38 8.35 -7.38
CA SER A 90 17.49 7.91 -8.78
C SER A 90 18.17 6.54 -8.95
N ALA A 91 18.68 5.93 -7.87
CA ALA A 91 19.38 4.65 -7.87
C ALA A 91 18.61 3.56 -7.08
N ILE A 92 17.44 3.14 -7.58
CA ILE A 92 16.59 2.13 -6.92
C ILE A 92 17.26 0.75 -6.83
N LYS A 93 18.12 0.39 -7.79
CA LYS A 93 18.67 -0.97 -7.92
C LYS A 93 19.66 -1.38 -6.81
N SER A 94 20.18 -0.45 -6.03
CA SER A 94 21.10 -0.71 -4.90
C SER A 94 20.63 -0.10 -3.59
N CYS A 95 19.40 0.42 -3.55
CA CYS A 95 18.86 1.09 -2.38
C CYS A 95 18.43 0.05 -1.33
N VAL A 96 18.98 0.16 -0.13
CA VAL A 96 18.67 -0.73 1.01
C VAL A 96 17.74 -0.07 2.05
N CYS A 97 17.03 0.99 1.67
CA CYS A 97 16.10 1.67 2.57
C CYS A 97 14.92 0.76 2.92
N GLU A 98 14.23 1.11 4.00
CA GLU A 98 13.08 0.37 4.51
C GLU A 98 12.00 0.13 3.44
N SER A 99 11.66 1.17 2.66
CA SER A 99 10.68 1.04 1.58
C SER A 99 11.12 0.09 0.48
N CYS A 100 12.40 0.09 0.09
CA CYS A 100 12.93 -0.85 -0.93
C CYS A 100 12.89 -2.30 -0.42
N ARG A 101 13.30 -2.54 0.83
CA ARG A 101 13.21 -3.87 1.47
C ARG A 101 11.76 -4.34 1.58
N TRP A 102 10.84 -3.44 1.92
CA TRP A 102 9.42 -3.75 1.97
C TRP A 102 8.88 -4.13 0.59
N ILE A 103 9.23 -3.38 -0.47
CA ILE A 103 8.79 -3.66 -1.86
C ILE A 103 9.28 -5.05 -2.31
N GLU A 104 10.52 -5.42 -1.99
CA GLU A 104 11.05 -6.76 -2.31
C GLU A 104 10.25 -7.87 -1.60
N ASN A 105 9.98 -7.69 -0.31
CA ASN A 105 9.16 -8.63 0.48
C ASN A 105 7.72 -8.73 -0.03
N ALA A 106 7.10 -7.61 -0.38
CA ALA A 106 5.76 -7.54 -0.95
C ALA A 106 5.68 -8.30 -2.27
N ASN A 107 6.65 -8.08 -3.18
CA ASN A 107 6.72 -8.79 -4.44
C ASN A 107 6.91 -10.30 -4.27
N ARG A 108 7.70 -10.73 -3.27
CA ARG A 108 7.83 -12.15 -2.94
C ARG A 108 6.51 -12.75 -2.48
N LEU A 109 5.84 -12.10 -1.52
CA LEU A 109 4.55 -12.56 -1.00
C LEU A 109 3.47 -12.60 -2.09
N ILE A 110 3.45 -11.64 -3.02
CA ILE A 110 2.55 -11.65 -4.19
C ILE A 110 2.79 -12.90 -5.05
N ARG A 111 4.06 -13.25 -5.35
CA ARG A 111 4.38 -14.44 -6.14
C ARG A 111 3.94 -15.73 -5.46
N GLU A 112 4.10 -15.81 -4.14
CA GLU A 112 3.62 -16.93 -3.32
C GLU A 112 2.09 -17.01 -3.33
N ALA A 113 1.41 -15.88 -3.20
CA ALA A 113 -0.05 -15.78 -3.23
C ALA A 113 -0.67 -16.15 -4.59
N GLU A 114 0.03 -15.83 -5.69
CA GLU A 114 -0.37 -16.11 -7.08
C GLU A 114 0.04 -17.52 -7.54
N GLY A 115 0.80 -18.27 -6.73
CA GLY A 115 1.10 -19.67 -7.02
C GLY A 115 2.22 -19.91 -8.05
N ARG A 116 3.23 -19.03 -8.13
CA ARG A 116 4.54 -19.48 -8.63
C ARG A 116 5.26 -20.24 -7.52
N SER A 117 4.83 -21.47 -7.27
CA SER A 117 5.79 -22.50 -6.86
C SER A 117 6.88 -22.50 -7.92
N GLU A 118 8.10 -22.16 -7.54
CA GLU A 118 9.28 -22.46 -8.34
C GLU A 118 9.26 -23.97 -8.62
N VAL A 119 8.83 -24.34 -9.83
CA VAL A 119 9.19 -25.64 -10.38
C VAL A 119 10.68 -25.54 -10.62
N ALA A 120 11.44 -26.03 -9.65
CA ALA A 120 12.80 -26.45 -9.84
C ALA A 120 12.85 -27.40 -11.05
N LYS A 121 13.54 -26.98 -12.11
CA LYS A 121 14.12 -27.85 -13.12
C LYS A 121 15.43 -27.23 -13.60
#